data_AF-A0AA95IDV2-F1
#
_entry.id   AF-A0AA95IDV2-F1
#
_cell.length_a   1.000
_cell.length_b   1.000
_cell.length_c   1.000
_cell.angle_alpha   90.00
_cell.angle_beta   90.00
_cell.angle_gamma   90.00
#
_symmetry.space_group_name_H-M   'P 1'
#
loop_
_entity.id
_entity.type
_entity.pdbx_description
1 polymer ?
#
loop_
_entity_poly.entity_id
_entity_poly.type
_entity_poly.pdbx_seq_one_letter_code
_entity_poly.pdbx_strand_id
1 'polypeptide(L)' 'MQLFINVALVIITIYTFGFGISLWKEKQKISAAAVFFLTLVIIVLPFFSIF' A
#
# COMPACT_ATOMS: atom_id res chain seq x y z
N MET A 1 -16.79 3.53 13.06
CA MET A 1 -16.50 3.38 11.61
C MET A 1 -15.07 3.77 11.27
N GLN A 2 -14.58 4.93 11.72
CA GLN A 2 -13.19 5.38 11.49
C GLN A 2 -12.11 4.41 12.01
N LEU A 3 -12.30 3.80 13.19
CA LEU A 3 -11.35 2.81 13.73
C LEU A 3 -11.12 1.62 12.77
N PHE A 4 -12.19 1.08 12.20
CA PHE A 4 -12.12 -0.03 11.24
C PHE A 4 -11.41 0.38 9.95
N ILE A 5 -11.64 1.62 9.47
CA ILE A 5 -10.99 2.16 8.28
C ILE A 5 -9.48 2.27 8.52
N ASN A 6 -9.07 2.80 9.68
CA ASN A 6 -7.65 2.95 10.01
C ASN A 6 -6.96 1.57 10.13
N VAL A 7 -7.60 0.59 10.77
CA VAL A 7 -7.05 -0.78 10.86
C VAL A 7 -6.96 -1.42 9.48
N ALA A 8 -7.99 -1.29 8.64
CA ALA A 8 -7.97 -1.82 7.27
C ALA A 8 -6.85 -1.18 6.44
N LEU A 9 -6.66 0.13 6.51
CA LEU A 9 -5.59 0.84 5.82
C LEU A 9 -4.19 0.36 6.23
N VAL A 10 -3.97 0.14 7.52
CA VAL A 10 -2.69 -0.41 8.01
C VAL A 10 -2.45 -1.82 7.45
N ILE A 11 -3.46 -2.68 7.48
CA ILE A 11 -3.35 -4.06 6.94
C ILE A 11 -3.06 -4.03 5.44
N ILE A 12 -3.80 -3.23 4.67
CA ILE A 12 -3.62 -3.12 3.21
C ILE A 12 -2.25 -2.55 2.89
N THR A 13 -1.77 -1.56 3.65
CA THR A 13 -0.44 -0.97 3.46
C THR A 13 0.67 -2.01 3.66
N ILE A 14 0.62 -2.77 4.75
CA ILE A 14 1.61 -3.82 5.05
C ILE A 14 1.59 -4.91 3.98
N TYR A 15 0.40 -5.35 3.57
CA TYR A 15 0.24 -6.35 2.52
C TYR A 15 0.79 -5.87 1.18
N THR A 16 0.44 -4.65 0.77
CA THR A 16 0.87 -4.07 -0.52
C THR A 16 2.38 -3.82 -0.54
N PHE A 17 2.96 -3.38 0.57
CA PHE A 17 4.41 -3.21 0.71
C PHE A 17 5.13 -4.56 0.63
N GLY A 18 4.64 -5.58 1.34
CA GLY A 18 5.17 -6.94 1.30
C GLY A 18 5.08 -7.56 -0.10
N PHE A 19 3.98 -7.32 -0.80
CA PHE A 19 3.79 -7.75 -2.19
C PHE A 19 4.77 -7.05 -3.14
N GLY A 20 5.00 -5.74 -2.97
CA GLY A 20 6.02 -4.99 -3.73
C GLY A 20 7.43 -5.57 -3.54
N ILE A 21 7.79 -5.95 -2.31
CA ILE A 21 9.07 -6.63 -2.02
C ILE A 21 9.11 -8.01 -2.70
N SER A 22 8.02 -8.77 -2.68
CA SER A 22 7.95 -10.09 -3.35
C SER A 22 8.19 -9.97 -4.86
N LEU A 23 7.53 -9.01 -5.52
CA LEU A 23 7.72 -8.75 -6.95
C LEU A 23 9.15 -8.31 -7.29
N TRP A 24 9.79 -7.55 -6.38
CA TRP A 24 11.18 -7.17 -6.55
C TRP A 24 12.12 -8.39 -6.51
N LYS A 25 11.82 -9.37 -5.66
CA LYS A 25 12.56 -10.65 -5.58
C LYS A 25 12.33 -11.53 -6.81
N GLU A 26 11.14 -11.51 -7.39
CA GLU A 26 10.78 -12.24 -8.62
C GLU A 26 11.31 -11.58 -9.92
N LYS A 27 12.18 -10.55 -9.81
CA LYS A 27 12.76 -9.79 -10.92
C LYS A 27 11.74 -9.03 -11.78
N GLN A 28 10.47 -8.94 -11.37
CA GLN A 28 9.43 -8.13 -12.02
C GLN A 28 9.53 -6.66 -11.60
N LYS A 29 10.66 -6.01 -11.90
CA LYS A 29 11.03 -4.69 -11.35
C LYS A 29 10.04 -3.58 -11.72
N ILE A 30 9.43 -3.62 -12.90
CA ILE A 30 8.45 -2.63 -13.36
C ILE A 30 7.17 -2.74 -12.52
N SER A 31 6.65 -3.95 -12.38
CA SER A 31 5.47 -4.24 -11.55
C SER A 31 5.73 -3.91 -10.08
N ALA A 32 6.92 -4.25 -9.57
CA ALA A 32 7.33 -3.91 -8.21
C ALA A 32 7.33 -2.40 -7.98
N ALA A 33 7.91 -1.62 -8.89
CA ALA A 33 7.93 -0.15 -8.80
C ALA A 33 6.52 0.45 -8.79
N ALA A 34 5.61 -0.06 -9.62
CA ALA A 34 4.20 0.36 -9.62
C ALA A 34 3.50 0.06 -8.30
N VAL A 35 3.74 -1.12 -7.69
CA VAL A 35 3.16 -1.51 -6.41
C VAL A 35 3.74 -0.71 -5.24
N PHE A 36 5.04 -0.38 -5.27
CA PHE A 36 5.65 0.52 -4.30
C PHE A 36 5.05 1.94 -4.37
N PHE A 37 4.86 2.46 -5.58
CA PHE A 37 4.19 3.74 -5.78
C PHE A 37 2.74 3.69 -5.30
N LEU A 38 2.00 2.62 -5.60
CA LEU A 38 0.64 2.39 -5.11
C LEU A 38 0.59 2.37 -3.58
N THR A 39 1.59 1.78 -2.92
CA THR A 39 1.67 1.76 -1.46
C THR A 39 1.79 3.18 -0.88
N LEU A 40 2.59 4.05 -1.49
CA LEU A 40 2.68 5.46 -1.09
C LEU A 40 1.34 6.18 -1.25
N VAL A 41 0.63 5.93 -2.35
CA VAL A 41 -0.70 6.53 -2.61
C VAL A 41 -1.71 6.07 -1.54
N ILE A 42 -1.72 4.79 -1.17
CA ILE A 42 -2.61 4.25 -0.13
C ILE A 42 -2.35 4.88 1.23
N ILE A 43 -1.08 5.16 1.57
CA ILE A 43 -0.72 5.84 2.83
C ILE A 43 -1.21 7.29 2.83
N VAL A 44 -1.13 7.98 1.69
CA VAL A 44 -1.42 9.42 1.58
C VAL A 44 -2.92 9.70 1.41
N LEU A 45 -3.66 8.85 0.70
CA LEU A 45 -5.10 9.01 0.45
C LEU A 45 -5.97 9.30 1.70
N PRO A 46 -5.80 8.58 2.83
CA PRO A 46 -6.65 8.81 4.00
C PRO A 46 -6.53 10.21 4.60
N PHE A 47 -5.40 10.91 4.39
CA PHE A 47 -5.25 12.30 4.83
C PHE A 47 -6.12 13.29 4.04
N PHE A 48 -6.52 12.92 2.81
CA PHE A 48 -7.39 13.74 1.96
C PHE A 48 -8.86 13.32 2.03
N SER A 49 -9.12 12.02 2.27
CA SER A 49 -10.47 11.46 2.20
C SER A 49 -11.14 11.30 3.56
N ILE A 50 -10.39 11.21 4.65
CA ILE A 50 -10.94 11.12 6.01
C ILE A 50 -10.90 12.53 6.61
N PHE A 51 -11.87 13.37 6.22
CA PHE A 51 -12.19 14.66 6.82
C PHE A 51 -13.61 14.62 7.39
#